data_AF-A0A520GB37-F1
#
_entry.id   AF-A0A520GB37-F1
#
_cell.length_a   1.000
_cell.length_b   1.000
_cell.length_c   1.000
_cell.angle_alpha   90.00
_cell.angle_beta   90.00
_cell.angle_gamma   90.00
#
_symmetry.space_group_name_H-M   'P 1'
#
loop_
_entity.id
_entity.type
_entity.pdbx_description
1 polymer ?
#
loop_
_entity_poly.entity_id
_entity_poly.type
_entity_poly.pdbx_seq_one_letter_code
_entity_poly.pdbx_strand_id
1 'polypeptide(L)'
;MPPSPPFTLSLRSYGAEGDAHAHDFSQLVLPLAGRLRIDIGGREGLLQEGRAAFIAPGTRHSQAGQGANRFLVLDLADAAGTADADAVGDATGFAERLSARPFLTLSPAAHRLVDYMGAMLRAGPSRAAIARHWVPLMLDAL
;
A
#
# COMPACT_ATOMS: atom_id res chain seq x y z
N MET A 1 1.15 0.98 -27.40
CA MET A 1 1.01 1.40 -25.99
C MET A 1 1.98 0.58 -25.17
N PRO A 2 2.83 1.17 -24.33
CA PRO A 2 3.56 0.36 -23.35
C PRO A 2 2.55 -0.36 -22.43
N PRO A 3 2.85 -1.57 -21.95
CA PRO A 3 1.97 -2.25 -21.00
C PRO A 3 1.79 -1.38 -19.76
N SER A 4 0.55 -1.33 -19.24
CA SER A 4 0.29 -0.69 -17.96
C SER A 4 1.11 -1.41 -16.88
N PRO A 5 1.77 -0.67 -15.96
CA PRO A 5 2.52 -1.30 -14.89
C PRO A 5 1.58 -2.22 -14.08
N PRO A 6 2.06 -3.35 -13.55
CA PRO A 6 1.25 -4.29 -12.77
C PRO A 6 0.83 -3.72 -11.40
N PHE A 7 0.97 -2.41 -11.20
CA PHE A 7 0.63 -1.71 -9.98
C PHE A 7 0.34 -0.22 -10.20
N THR A 8 -0.43 0.35 -9.28
CA THR A 8 -0.71 1.79 -9.22
C THR A 8 -0.27 2.36 -7.88
N LEU A 9 0.37 3.53 -7.92
CA LEU A 9 0.71 4.32 -6.74
C LEU A 9 -0.20 5.55 -6.68
N SER A 10 -0.78 5.83 -5.52
CA SER A 10 -1.64 6.99 -5.31
C SER A 10 -1.45 7.59 -3.91
N LEU A 11 -1.79 8.87 -3.75
CA LEU A 11 -1.87 9.54 -2.45
C LEU A 11 -3.34 9.68 -2.05
N ARG A 12 -3.72 9.14 -0.90
CA ARG A 12 -5.11 9.16 -0.42
C ARG A 12 -5.24 9.86 0.94
N SER A 13 -6.39 10.48 1.15
CA SER A 13 -6.85 10.98 2.45
C SER A 13 -8.24 10.41 2.71
N TYR A 14 -8.52 10.09 3.96
CA TYR A 14 -9.76 9.43 4.36
C TYR A 14 -10.60 10.32 5.28
N GLY A 15 -11.91 10.29 5.08
CA GLY A 15 -12.88 10.94 5.96
C GLY A 15 -13.20 10.11 7.21
N ALA A 16 -14.10 10.61 8.06
CA ALA A 16 -14.42 10.02 9.36
C ALA A 16 -15.14 8.66 9.27
N GLU A 17 -15.83 8.38 8.16
CA GLU A 17 -16.50 7.11 7.89
C GLU A 17 -16.26 6.69 6.45
N GLY A 18 -15.90 5.42 6.27
CA GLY A 18 -15.73 4.78 4.98
C GLY A 18 -16.50 3.48 4.96
N ASP A 19 -17.28 3.29 3.89
CA ASP A 19 -18.06 2.07 3.72
C ASP A 19 -17.14 0.85 3.59
N ALA A 20 -17.60 -0.24 4.19
CA ALA A 20 -16.90 -1.50 4.08
C ALA A 20 -17.05 -2.09 2.68
N HIS A 21 -15.93 -2.42 2.04
CA HIS A 21 -15.88 -2.92 0.67
C HIS A 21 -14.74 -3.93 0.50
N ALA A 22 -14.64 -4.52 -0.68
CA ALA A 22 -13.58 -5.44 -1.08
C ALA A 22 -13.23 -5.19 -2.55
N HIS A 23 -12.02 -5.56 -2.95
CA HIS A 23 -11.52 -5.45 -4.32
C HIS A 23 -10.71 -6.69 -4.71
N ASP A 24 -10.52 -6.94 -6.01
CA ASP A 24 -9.85 -8.11 -6.58
C ASP A 24 -8.32 -7.96 -6.71
N PHE A 25 -7.77 -6.83 -6.30
CA PHE A 25 -6.32 -6.58 -6.21
C PHE A 25 -5.82 -6.59 -4.77
N SER A 26 -4.50 -6.66 -4.57
CA SER A 26 -3.90 -6.44 -3.24
C SER A 26 -3.66 -4.95 -3.02
N GLN A 27 -3.82 -4.46 -1.78
CA GLN A 27 -3.58 -3.05 -1.47
C GLN A 27 -2.67 -2.90 -0.25
N LEU A 28 -1.57 -2.17 -0.40
CA LEU A 28 -0.73 -1.70 0.69
C LEU A 28 -1.09 -0.25 1.04
N VAL A 29 -1.36 -0.02 2.32
CA VAL A 29 -1.70 1.31 2.88
C VAL A 29 -0.59 1.75 3.82
N LEU A 30 0.16 2.77 3.42
CA LEU A 30 1.39 3.22 4.06
C LEU A 30 1.19 4.65 4.62
N PRO A 31 1.39 4.86 5.93
CA PRO A 31 1.19 6.16 6.57
C PRO A 31 2.22 7.19 6.08
N LEU A 32 1.77 8.41 5.77
CA LEU A 32 2.62 9.59 5.56
C LEU A 32 2.33 10.70 6.59
N ALA A 33 1.06 10.82 7.01
CA ALA A 33 0.65 11.76 8.06
C ALA A 33 -0.70 11.35 8.66
N GLY A 34 -0.91 11.71 9.92
CA GLY A 34 -2.17 11.49 10.62
C GLY A 34 -2.40 10.03 10.98
N ARG A 35 -3.68 9.67 11.20
CA ARG A 35 -4.08 8.34 11.66
C ARG A 35 -5.27 7.81 10.87
N LEU A 36 -5.34 6.49 10.72
CA LEU A 36 -6.43 5.78 10.05
C LEU A 36 -6.80 4.56 10.87
N ARG A 37 -8.03 4.52 11.39
CA ARG A 37 -8.59 3.25 11.88
C ARG A 37 -8.99 2.43 10.67
N ILE A 38 -8.69 1.14 10.71
CA ILE A 38 -9.01 0.22 9.63
C ILE A 38 -9.42 -1.13 10.22
N ASP A 39 -10.47 -1.73 9.67
CA ASP A 39 -10.83 -3.12 9.91
C ASP A 39 -10.50 -3.91 8.64
N ILE A 40 -9.77 -5.01 8.77
CA ILE A 40 -9.45 -5.91 7.66
C ILE A 40 -9.91 -7.31 8.03
N GLY A 41 -10.99 -7.78 7.41
CA GLY A 41 -11.55 -9.10 7.67
C GLY A 41 -11.96 -9.33 9.13
N GLY A 42 -12.45 -8.30 9.83
CA GLY A 42 -12.79 -8.34 11.25
C GLY A 42 -11.62 -8.09 12.19
N ARG A 43 -10.45 -7.72 11.67
CA ARG A 43 -9.25 -7.41 12.46
C ARG A 43 -9.03 -5.91 12.46
N GLU A 44 -9.32 -5.28 13.58
CA GLU A 44 -9.12 -3.84 13.74
C GLU A 44 -7.64 -3.47 13.92
N GLY A 45 -7.27 -2.32 13.36
CA GLY A 45 -5.95 -1.72 13.49
C GLY A 45 -6.00 -0.20 13.42
N LEU A 46 -4.94 0.43 13.92
CA LEU A 46 -4.71 1.86 13.81
C LEU A 46 -3.41 2.07 13.02
N LEU A 47 -3.51 2.63 11.82
CA LEU A 47 -2.36 3.03 11.03
C LEU A 47 -1.97 4.45 11.44
N GLN A 48 -0.69 4.61 11.69
CA GLN A 48 -0.01 5.85 12.05
C GLN A 48 1.47 5.65 11.73
N GLU A 49 2.30 6.66 11.93
CA GLU A 49 3.75 6.60 11.70
C GLU A 49 4.36 5.25 12.11
N GLY A 50 5.03 4.58 11.17
CA GLY A 50 5.66 3.27 11.39
C GLY A 50 4.73 2.05 11.34
N ARG A 51 3.42 2.21 11.13
CA ARG A 51 2.45 1.09 11.05
C ARG A 51 1.62 1.11 9.78
N ALA A 52 1.82 0.10 8.94
CA ALA A 52 1.16 -0.06 7.65
C ALA A 52 0.15 -1.21 7.65
N ALA A 53 -0.64 -1.29 6.58
CA ALA A 53 -1.55 -2.39 6.35
C ALA A 53 -1.41 -3.01 4.96
N PHE A 54 -1.67 -4.32 4.90
CA PHE A 54 -1.87 -5.08 3.68
C PHE A 54 -3.30 -5.62 3.66
N ILE A 55 -4.00 -5.38 2.56
CA ILE A 55 -5.34 -5.89 2.28
C ILE A 55 -5.20 -6.88 1.13
N ALA A 56 -5.48 -8.16 1.41
CA ALA A 56 -5.47 -9.20 0.40
C ALA A 56 -6.69 -9.09 -0.53
N PRO A 57 -6.62 -9.64 -1.76
CA PRO A 57 -7.75 -9.66 -2.68
C PRO A 57 -8.98 -10.31 -2.04
N GLY A 58 -10.16 -9.75 -2.32
CA GLY A 58 -11.44 -10.23 -1.78
C GLY A 58 -11.65 -9.95 -0.28
N THR A 59 -10.68 -9.38 0.43
CA THR A 59 -10.80 -9.14 1.87
C THR A 59 -11.65 -7.91 2.13
N ARG A 60 -12.79 -8.12 2.78
CA ARG A 60 -13.66 -7.03 3.23
C ARG A 60 -12.94 -6.17 4.24
N HIS A 61 -12.90 -4.87 4.01
CA HIS A 61 -12.28 -3.91 4.91
C HIS A 61 -13.06 -2.59 4.95
N SER A 62 -12.89 -1.85 6.04
CA SER A 62 -13.43 -0.50 6.20
C SER A 62 -12.38 0.41 6.81
N GLN A 63 -12.52 1.72 6.64
CA GLN A 63 -11.54 2.67 7.13
C GLN A 63 -12.19 3.98 7.60
N ALA A 64 -11.60 4.58 8.63
CA ALA A 64 -12.04 5.83 9.23
C ALA A 64 -10.80 6.69 9.56
N GLY A 65 -10.59 7.74 8.75
CA GLY A 65 -9.51 8.70 8.92
C GLY A 65 -9.75 9.60 10.14
N GLN A 66 -8.68 9.99 10.81
CA GLN A 66 -8.72 10.92 11.94
C GLN A 66 -7.99 12.21 11.59
N GLY A 67 -8.70 13.34 11.68
CA GLY A 67 -8.15 14.67 11.38
C GLY A 67 -7.50 14.75 10.00
N ALA A 68 -6.50 15.63 9.87
CA ALA A 68 -5.68 15.70 8.66
C ALA A 68 -4.82 14.43 8.55
N ASN A 69 -5.02 13.68 7.47
CA ASN A 69 -4.33 12.42 7.24
C ASN A 69 -3.93 12.26 5.77
N ARG A 70 -2.86 11.50 5.54
CA ARG A 70 -2.32 11.22 4.22
C ARG A 70 -1.64 9.85 4.22
N PHE A 71 -1.93 9.07 3.18
CA PHE A 71 -1.38 7.74 2.99
C PHE A 71 -0.87 7.59 1.57
N LEU A 72 0.25 6.88 1.43
CA LEU A 72 0.68 6.31 0.16
C LEU A 72 -0.04 4.96 0.00
N VAL A 73 -0.72 4.78 -1.13
CA VAL A 73 -1.46 3.56 -1.44
C VAL A 73 -0.85 2.93 -2.67
N LEU A 74 -0.48 1.66 -2.55
CA LEU A 74 0.02 0.81 -3.62
C LEU A 74 -0.99 -0.29 -3.89
N ASP A 75 -1.63 -0.21 -5.05
CA ASP A 75 -2.54 -1.24 -5.56
C ASP A 75 -1.70 -2.17 -6.45
N LEU A 76 -1.63 -3.46 -6.12
CA LEU A 76 -0.89 -4.49 -6.85
C LEU A 76 -1.91 -5.38 -7.57
N ALA A 77 -1.85 -5.42 -8.89
CA ALA A 77 -2.60 -6.40 -9.66
C ALA A 77 -2.18 -7.81 -9.21
N ASP A 78 -3.15 -8.70 -9.03
CA ASP A 78 -2.83 -10.07 -8.61
C ASP A 78 -1.89 -10.72 -9.65
N ALA A 79 -0.75 -11.22 -9.18
CA ALA A 79 0.28 -11.85 -10.00
C ALA A 79 -0.24 -13.12 -10.72
N ALA A 80 -1.44 -13.60 -10.38
CA ALA A 80 -2.14 -14.65 -11.09
C ALA A 80 -2.37 -14.36 -12.60
N GLY A 81 -2.18 -13.12 -13.06
CA GLY A 81 -2.40 -12.73 -14.46
C GLY A 81 -1.19 -12.22 -15.26
N THR A 82 -0.01 -12.03 -14.66
CA THR A 82 1.16 -11.48 -15.38
C THR A 82 2.31 -12.48 -15.40
N ALA A 83 2.51 -13.11 -16.56
CA ALA A 83 3.56 -14.08 -16.85
C ALA A 83 4.99 -13.48 -16.91
N ASP A 84 5.28 -12.48 -16.07
CA ASP A 84 6.63 -11.96 -15.80
C ASP A 84 6.89 -12.05 -14.29
N ALA A 85 7.00 -13.29 -13.81
CA ALA A 85 7.29 -13.63 -12.41
C ALA A 85 8.70 -13.23 -11.96
N ASP A 86 9.58 -12.82 -12.89
CA ASP A 86 10.97 -12.48 -12.60
C ASP A 86 11.16 -11.04 -12.06
N ALA A 87 10.15 -10.17 -12.20
CA ALA A 87 10.25 -8.77 -11.79
C ALA A 87 9.89 -8.52 -10.30
N VAL A 88 9.30 -9.50 -9.61
CA VAL A 88 8.74 -9.33 -8.26
C VAL A 88 9.16 -10.46 -7.30
N GLY A 89 10.29 -11.16 -7.50
CA GLY A 89 10.79 -12.16 -6.53
C GLY A 89 9.72 -13.16 -6.02
N ASP A 90 9.83 -13.63 -4.77
CA ASP A 90 8.80 -14.45 -4.08
C ASP A 90 7.54 -13.63 -3.72
N ALA A 91 6.93 -12.97 -4.71
CA ALA A 91 5.72 -12.16 -4.56
C ALA A 91 4.56 -12.97 -3.94
N THR A 92 4.45 -14.24 -4.32
CA THR A 92 3.42 -15.16 -3.84
C THR A 92 3.61 -15.47 -2.35
N GLY A 93 4.81 -15.88 -1.93
CA GLY A 93 5.09 -16.11 -0.51
C GLY A 93 5.02 -14.83 0.32
N PHE A 94 5.38 -13.68 -0.26
CA PHE A 94 5.20 -12.38 0.39
C PHE A 94 3.72 -12.05 0.63
N ALA A 95 2.87 -12.16 -0.40
CA ALA A 95 1.44 -11.89 -0.29
C ALA A 95 0.74 -12.84 0.70
N GLU A 96 1.10 -14.12 0.72
CA GLU A 96 0.56 -15.09 1.68
C GLU A 96 0.92 -14.72 3.13
N ARG A 97 2.21 -14.42 3.39
CA ARG A 97 2.67 -13.99 4.73
C ARG A 97 1.95 -12.74 5.21
N LEU A 98 1.76 -11.76 4.33
CA LEU A 98 1.06 -10.52 4.64
C LEU A 98 -0.45 -10.73 4.83
N SER A 99 -1.06 -11.66 4.09
CA SER A 99 -2.48 -12.00 4.27
C SER A 99 -2.74 -12.56 5.68
N ALA A 100 -1.82 -13.39 6.21
CA ALA A 100 -1.92 -13.89 7.57
C ALA A 100 -1.70 -12.80 8.63
N ARG A 101 -0.90 -11.77 8.31
CA ARG A 101 -0.53 -10.65 9.22
C ARG A 101 -0.72 -9.32 8.50
N PRO A 102 -1.96 -8.82 8.38
CA PRO A 102 -2.32 -7.67 7.56
C PRO A 102 -1.81 -6.34 8.13
N PHE A 103 -1.20 -6.35 9.32
CA PHE A 103 -0.59 -5.18 9.94
C PHE A 103 0.91 -5.36 10.06
N LEU A 104 1.64 -4.36 9.59
CA LEU A 104 3.09 -4.38 9.43
C LEU A 104 3.72 -3.24 10.22
N THR A 105 4.88 -3.51 10.80
CA THR A 105 5.74 -2.48 11.40
C THR A 105 6.80 -2.11 10.38
N LEU A 106 6.82 -0.85 9.95
CA LEU A 106 7.81 -0.36 9.01
C LEU A 106 9.17 -0.24 9.69
N SER A 107 10.21 -0.76 9.05
CA SER A 107 11.58 -0.45 9.43
C SER A 107 11.86 1.06 9.28
N PRO A 108 12.83 1.64 10.01
CA PRO A 108 13.21 3.05 9.81
C PRO A 108 13.62 3.38 8.37
N ALA A 109 14.23 2.41 7.66
CA ALA A 109 14.59 2.55 6.25
C ALA A 109 13.35 2.59 5.35
N ALA A 110 12.40 1.66 5.52
CA ALA A 110 11.14 1.66 4.79
C ALA A 110 10.35 2.95 5.01
N HIS A 111 10.29 3.42 6.26
CA HIS A 111 9.59 4.65 6.59
C HIS A 111 10.16 5.86 5.83
N ARG A 112 11.48 6.04 5.82
CA ARG A 112 12.12 7.13 5.05
C ARG A 112 11.87 7.02 3.54
N LEU A 113 11.85 5.80 3.00
CA LEU A 113 11.57 5.58 1.59
C LEU A 113 10.12 5.94 1.25
N VAL A 114 9.16 5.52 2.07
CA VAL A 114 7.74 5.87 1.94
C VAL A 114 7.55 7.39 1.97
N ASP A 115 8.16 8.08 2.93
CA ASP A 115 8.09 9.55 3.04
C ASP A 115 8.61 10.25 1.78
N TYR A 116 9.76 9.78 1.27
CA TYR A 116 10.38 10.34 0.09
C TYR A 116 9.56 10.08 -1.18
N MET A 117 9.02 8.87 -1.34
CA MET A 117 8.06 8.55 -2.41
C MET A 117 6.83 9.44 -2.32
N GLY A 118 6.28 9.64 -1.13
CA GLY A 118 5.17 10.54 -0.89
C GLY A 118 5.48 11.99 -1.29
N ALA A 119 6.68 12.49 -0.99
CA ALA A 119 7.15 13.80 -1.42
C ALA A 119 7.25 13.91 -2.95
N MET A 120 7.72 12.85 -3.62
CA MET A 120 7.85 12.83 -5.07
C MET A 120 6.50 12.81 -5.78
N LEU A 121 5.52 12.07 -5.28
CA LEU A 121 4.16 12.08 -5.84
C LEU A 121 3.50 13.46 -5.72
N ARG A 122 3.81 14.23 -4.66
CA ARG A 122 3.34 15.62 -4.51
C ARG A 122 4.02 16.59 -5.47
N ALA A 123 5.26 16.31 -5.86
CA ALA A 123 6.06 17.19 -6.73
C ALA A 123 5.65 17.15 -8.21
N GLY A 124 4.81 16.19 -8.62
CA GLY A 124 4.18 16.16 -9.93
C GLY A 124 4.43 14.88 -10.75
N PRO A 125 3.80 14.76 -11.94
CA PRO A 125 3.71 13.49 -12.67
C PRO A 125 5.06 12.90 -13.10
N SER A 126 6.02 13.74 -13.52
CA SER A 126 7.35 13.29 -13.93
C SER A 126 8.14 12.67 -12.77
N ARG A 127 7.97 13.22 -11.55
CA ARG A 127 8.58 12.69 -10.33
C ARG A 127 7.86 11.44 -9.83
N ALA A 128 6.54 11.36 -10.00
CA ALA A 128 5.77 10.16 -9.73
C ALA A 128 6.20 8.97 -10.61
N ALA A 129 6.57 9.22 -11.87
CA ALA A 129 7.13 8.18 -12.75
C ALA A 129 8.45 7.61 -12.20
N ILE A 130 9.32 8.45 -11.63
CA ILE A 130 10.56 8.00 -10.97
C ILE A 130 10.23 7.15 -9.74
N ALA A 131 9.31 7.60 -8.88
CA ALA A 131 8.94 6.89 -7.65
C ALA A 131 8.48 5.44 -7.90
N ARG A 132 7.86 5.16 -9.06
CA ARG A 132 7.46 3.79 -9.44
C ARG A 132 8.62 2.81 -9.51
N HIS A 133 9.83 3.27 -9.85
CA HIS A 133 11.03 2.43 -9.93
C HIS A 133 11.55 1.97 -8.56
N TRP A 134 11.05 2.57 -7.46
CA TRP A 134 11.46 2.22 -6.10
C TRP A 134 10.48 1.30 -5.37
N VAL A 135 9.39 0.89 -6.03
CA VAL A 135 8.43 -0.06 -5.45
C VAL A 135 9.10 -1.38 -5.03
N PRO A 136 9.96 -2.03 -5.84
CA PRO A 136 10.62 -3.27 -5.41
C PRO A 136 11.47 -3.06 -4.14
N LEU A 137 12.30 -2.01 -4.12
CA LEU A 137 13.11 -1.65 -2.96
C LEU A 137 12.26 -1.38 -1.70
N MET A 138 11.09 -0.77 -1.88
CA MET A 138 10.15 -0.54 -0.79
C MET A 138 9.59 -1.85 -0.27
N LEU A 139 9.16 -2.77 -1.13
CA LEU A 139 8.64 -4.07 -0.74
C LEU A 139 9.68 -4.91 0.00
N ASP A 140 10.95 -4.88 -0.43
CA ASP A 140 12.06 -5.57 0.24
C ASP A 140 12.36 -5.01 1.65
N ALA A 141 11.96 -3.76 1.92
CA ALA A 141 12.22 -3.09 3.20
C ALA A 141 11.08 -3.27 4.23
N LEU A 142 9.95 -3.87 3.84
CA LEU A 142 8.78 -4.18 4.67
C LEU A 142 8.97 -5.48 5.46
#